data_AF-A0AAU9YWT0-F1
#
_entry.id   AF-A0AAU9YWT0-F1
#
_cell.length_a   1.000
_cell.length_b   1.000
_cell.length_c   1.000
_cell.angle_alpha   90.00
_cell.angle_beta   90.00
_cell.angle_gamma   90.00
#
_symmetry.space_group_name_H-M   'P 1'
#
loop_
_entity.id
_entity.type
_entity.pdbx_description
1 polymer ?
#
loop_
_entity_poly.entity_id
_entity_poly.type
_entity_poly.pdbx_seq_one_letter_code
_entity_poly.pdbx_strand_id
1 'polypeptide(L)'
;MTMTFPFRIVRDAGFGPWYFEFILCRYTSVLFYANMYTSIVFLGLISVDRYLKVVKPFGDSRMYSITFTKVLSICVWVVMAVLSLPNIILTNGQPTMENIHDCMKLKNPLGAKWHMAVTYVDSCLFVAVLVILIGCYIAISRYIHKSSRQFISQSSRKRKHNQSIRVVVAVFFTCFLPYHLCRIPFTFSHLDRLLDESAHKILYYCKEMTLFLSACNVCLDPIIYFFMCRSFSRRLFKKSNIRTRSESIRSLQSVRRSEVRIYYDYTDV
;
A
#
# COMPACT_ATOMS: atom_id res chain seq x y z
N MET A 1 -0.82 -11.27 -3.68
CA MET A 1 0.65 -11.10 -3.56
C MET A 1 1.27 -12.15 -2.64
N THR A 2 0.78 -12.40 -1.43
CA THR A 2 1.36 -13.43 -0.53
C THR A 2 1.24 -14.85 -1.08
N MET A 3 0.12 -15.19 -1.73
CA MET A 3 -0.12 -16.52 -2.32
C MET A 3 0.84 -16.89 -3.47
N THR A 4 1.63 -15.96 -4.00
CA THR A 4 2.62 -16.25 -5.04
C THR A 4 3.96 -16.69 -4.48
N PHE A 5 4.22 -16.48 -3.18
CA PHE A 5 5.52 -16.82 -2.55
C PHE A 5 5.78 -18.31 -2.36
N PRO A 6 4.79 -19.16 -2.00
CA PRO A 6 5.01 -20.60 -1.97
C PRO A 6 5.56 -21.15 -3.29
N PHE A 7 5.06 -20.65 -4.43
CA PHE A 7 5.56 -21.02 -5.75
C PHE A 7 7.01 -20.56 -5.98
N ARG A 8 7.40 -19.38 -5.48
CA ARG A 8 8.80 -18.91 -5.56
C ARG A 8 9.73 -19.72 -4.67
N ILE A 9 9.27 -20.13 -3.48
CA ILE A 9 10.05 -20.96 -2.57
C ILE A 9 10.28 -22.36 -3.16
N VAL A 10 9.24 -22.98 -3.75
CA VAL A 10 9.37 -24.28 -4.43
C VAL A 10 10.38 -24.23 -5.58
N ARG A 11 10.38 -23.11 -6.33
CA ARG A 11 11.38 -22.83 -7.36
C ARG A 11 12.79 -22.71 -6.76
N ASP A 12 12.98 -21.84 -5.78
CA ASP A 12 14.29 -21.55 -5.19
C ASP A 12 14.91 -22.77 -4.49
N ALA A 13 14.06 -23.68 -4.01
CA ALA A 13 14.46 -24.94 -3.39
C ALA A 13 14.67 -26.10 -4.39
N GLY A 14 14.43 -25.89 -5.69
CA GLY A 14 14.62 -26.92 -6.72
C GLY A 14 13.62 -28.09 -6.66
N PHE A 15 12.51 -27.95 -5.93
CA PHE A 15 11.51 -29.01 -5.75
C PHE A 15 10.44 -29.04 -6.86
N GLY A 16 10.44 -28.07 -7.77
CA GLY A 16 9.49 -27.97 -8.87
C GLY A 16 9.93 -28.77 -10.12
N PRO A 17 8.99 -29.23 -10.96
CA PRO A 17 9.31 -29.70 -12.31
C PRO A 17 10.03 -28.62 -13.11
N TRP A 18 10.88 -29.01 -14.07
CA TRP A 18 11.66 -28.05 -14.87
C TRP A 18 10.78 -26.97 -15.54
N TYR A 19 9.56 -27.31 -15.99
CA TYR A 19 8.61 -26.38 -16.63
C TYR A 19 7.88 -25.43 -15.65
N PHE A 20 8.08 -25.55 -14.34
CA PHE A 20 7.37 -24.77 -13.32
C PHE A 20 7.68 -23.27 -13.42
N GLU A 21 8.90 -22.92 -13.77
CA GLU A 21 9.36 -21.56 -14.05
C GLU A 21 8.55 -20.85 -15.14
N PHE A 22 8.10 -21.59 -16.16
CA PHE A 22 7.22 -21.04 -17.19
C PHE A 22 5.88 -20.58 -16.59
N ILE A 23 5.30 -21.36 -15.66
CA ILE A 23 4.06 -21.02 -14.95
C ILE A 23 4.29 -19.79 -14.07
N LEU A 24 5.44 -19.72 -13.38
CA LEU A 24 5.83 -18.58 -12.57
C LEU A 24 5.99 -17.30 -13.40
N CYS A 25 6.62 -17.37 -14.56
CA CYS A 25 6.78 -16.24 -15.46
C CYS A 25 5.45 -15.78 -16.07
N ARG A 26 4.65 -16.74 -16.55
CA ARG A 26 3.43 -16.46 -17.31
C ARG A 26 2.29 -15.96 -16.44
N TYR A 27 2.11 -16.52 -15.24
CA TYR A 27 0.96 -16.22 -14.39
C TYR A 27 1.37 -15.56 -13.08
N THR A 28 2.20 -16.25 -12.29
CA THR A 28 2.49 -15.87 -10.91
C THR A 28 3.12 -14.48 -10.81
N SER A 29 4.12 -14.19 -11.64
CA SER A 29 4.80 -12.90 -11.65
C SER A 29 3.90 -11.78 -12.17
N VAL A 30 3.13 -12.04 -13.23
CA VAL A 30 2.20 -11.06 -13.80
C VAL A 30 1.12 -10.69 -12.77
N LEU A 31 0.50 -11.67 -12.12
CA LEU A 31 -0.50 -11.45 -11.07
C LEU A 31 0.09 -10.72 -9.87
N PHE A 32 1.34 -11.03 -9.50
CA PHE A 32 2.03 -10.33 -8.42
C PHE A 32 2.14 -8.83 -8.71
N TYR A 33 2.67 -8.45 -9.88
CA TYR A 33 2.82 -7.05 -10.26
C TYR A 33 1.48 -6.35 -10.44
N ALA A 34 0.49 -7.01 -11.06
CA ALA A 34 -0.86 -6.47 -11.18
C ALA A 34 -1.45 -6.08 -9.83
N ASN A 35 -1.32 -6.96 -8.82
CA ASN A 35 -1.80 -6.70 -7.46
C ASN A 35 -0.99 -5.60 -6.75
N MET A 36 0.32 -5.55 -6.97
CA MET A 36 1.19 -4.51 -6.41
C MET A 36 0.72 -3.12 -6.86
N TYR A 37 0.58 -2.92 -8.16
CA TYR A 37 0.19 -1.63 -8.73
C TYR A 37 -1.27 -1.29 -8.45
N THR A 38 -2.16 -2.28 -8.42
CA THR A 38 -3.54 -2.08 -7.94
C THR A 38 -3.53 -1.53 -6.50
N SER A 39 -2.71 -2.09 -5.62
CA SER A 39 -2.58 -1.64 -4.22
C SER A 39 -2.01 -0.22 -4.13
N ILE A 40 -0.97 0.08 -4.91
CA ILE A 40 -0.36 1.42 -5.01
C ILE A 40 -1.41 2.46 -5.41
N VAL A 41 -2.17 2.19 -6.48
CA VAL A 41 -3.23 3.10 -6.96
C VAL A 41 -4.29 3.31 -5.88
N PHE A 42 -4.76 2.24 -5.23
CA PHE A 42 -5.74 2.37 -4.15
C PHE A 42 -5.22 3.18 -2.96
N LEU A 43 -3.95 3.02 -2.56
CA LEU A 43 -3.36 3.86 -1.51
C LEU A 43 -3.29 5.33 -1.91
N GLY A 44 -3.00 5.63 -3.19
CA GLY A 44 -3.10 6.97 -3.75
C GLY A 44 -4.51 7.54 -3.65
N LEU A 45 -5.53 6.79 -4.09
CA LEU A 45 -6.93 7.20 -4.03
C LEU A 45 -7.41 7.40 -2.59
N ILE A 46 -7.03 6.52 -1.66
CA ILE A 46 -7.30 6.65 -0.23
C ILE A 46 -6.67 7.94 0.32
N SER A 47 -5.45 8.28 -0.09
CA SER A 47 -4.76 9.51 0.33
C SER A 47 -5.51 10.75 -0.16
N VAL A 48 -5.99 10.75 -1.40
CA VAL A 48 -6.81 11.83 -1.98
C VAL A 48 -8.16 11.96 -1.26
N ASP A 49 -8.86 10.86 -1.01
CA ASP A 49 -10.12 10.86 -0.25
C ASP A 49 -9.94 11.50 1.13
N ARG A 50 -8.83 11.17 1.83
CA ARG A 50 -8.51 11.77 3.13
C ARG A 50 -8.18 13.24 3.03
N TYR A 51 -7.40 13.64 2.03
CA TYR A 51 -7.10 15.05 1.76
C TYR A 51 -8.39 15.86 1.58
N LEU A 52 -9.31 15.38 0.75
CA LEU A 52 -10.59 16.05 0.51
C LEU A 52 -11.41 16.19 1.79
N LYS A 53 -11.53 15.11 2.59
CA LYS A 53 -12.27 15.14 3.87
C LYS A 53 -11.70 16.11 4.89
N VAL A 54 -10.39 16.36 4.87
CA VAL A 54 -9.73 17.28 5.82
C VAL A 54 -9.83 18.73 5.35
N VAL A 55 -9.53 18.98 4.08
CA VAL A 55 -9.36 20.34 3.54
C VAL A 55 -10.67 20.91 3.00
N LYS A 56 -11.59 20.08 2.50
CA LYS A 56 -12.89 20.47 1.97
C LYS A 56 -14.04 19.67 2.64
N PRO A 57 -14.24 19.80 3.97
CA PRO A 57 -15.25 19.04 4.70
C PRO A 57 -16.70 19.31 4.26
N PHE A 58 -16.96 20.46 3.62
CA PHE A 58 -18.29 20.87 3.12
C PHE A 58 -18.33 21.09 1.59
N GLY A 59 -17.31 20.64 0.86
CA GLY A 59 -17.29 20.79 -0.60
C GLY A 59 -18.05 19.65 -1.31
N ASP A 60 -18.65 19.93 -2.47
CA ASP A 60 -19.23 18.90 -3.34
C ASP A 60 -18.14 18.14 -4.12
N SER A 61 -17.39 17.29 -3.42
CA SER A 61 -16.46 16.38 -4.09
C SER A 61 -17.18 15.12 -4.56
N ARG A 62 -17.01 14.77 -5.84
CA ARG A 62 -17.48 13.49 -6.40
C ARG A 62 -16.94 12.28 -5.64
N MET A 63 -15.79 12.42 -4.96
CA MET A 63 -15.21 11.36 -4.13
C MET A 63 -16.07 10.99 -2.92
N TYR A 64 -17.05 11.83 -2.55
CA TYR A 64 -18.03 11.53 -1.50
C TYR A 64 -19.17 10.62 -1.98
N SER A 65 -19.33 10.46 -3.30
CA SER A 65 -20.31 9.55 -3.87
C SER A 65 -19.82 8.10 -3.84
N ILE A 66 -20.64 7.21 -3.27
CA ILE A 66 -20.41 5.76 -3.27
C ILE A 66 -20.40 5.22 -4.71
N THR A 67 -21.27 5.74 -5.57
CA THR A 67 -21.33 5.31 -6.97
C THR A 67 -20.04 5.68 -7.70
N PHE A 68 -19.56 6.91 -7.52
CA PHE A 68 -18.30 7.35 -8.13
C PHE A 68 -17.11 6.51 -7.66
N THR A 69 -16.98 6.27 -6.36
CA THR A 69 -15.87 5.48 -5.81
C THR A 69 -15.91 4.01 -6.24
N LYS A 70 -17.11 3.42 -6.41
CA LYS A 70 -17.29 2.08 -7.00
C LYS A 70 -16.85 2.03 -8.46
N VAL A 71 -17.33 2.96 -9.29
CA VAL A 71 -16.95 3.04 -10.71
C VAL A 71 -15.45 3.22 -10.84
N LEU A 72 -14.85 4.13 -10.07
CA LEU A 72 -13.41 4.34 -10.07
C LEU A 72 -12.63 3.08 -9.70
N SER A 73 -13.09 2.32 -8.70
CA SER A 73 -12.47 1.06 -8.31
C SER A 73 -12.55 0.01 -9.41
N ILE A 74 -13.69 -0.11 -10.09
CA ILE A 74 -13.86 -1.01 -11.24
C ILE A 74 -12.92 -0.61 -12.37
N CYS A 75 -12.82 0.69 -12.67
CA CYS A 75 -11.89 1.20 -13.69
C CYS A 75 -10.44 0.82 -13.39
N VAL A 76 -10.00 0.96 -12.12
CA VAL A 76 -8.65 0.54 -11.71
C VAL A 76 -8.43 -0.95 -12.01
N TRP A 77 -9.36 -1.81 -11.59
CA TRP A 77 -9.26 -3.25 -11.86
C TRP A 77 -9.21 -3.58 -13.35
N VAL A 78 -10.06 -2.94 -14.16
CA VAL A 78 -10.09 -3.15 -15.61
C VAL A 78 -8.78 -2.71 -16.25
N VAL A 79 -8.26 -1.52 -15.92
CA VAL A 79 -6.99 -1.02 -16.45
C VAL A 79 -5.84 -1.96 -16.08
N MET A 80 -5.77 -2.42 -14.83
CA MET A 80 -4.73 -3.35 -14.39
C MET A 80 -4.84 -4.72 -15.08
N ALA A 81 -6.06 -5.20 -15.35
CA ALA A 81 -6.30 -6.42 -16.11
C ALA A 81 -5.84 -6.27 -17.58
N VAL A 82 -6.18 -5.16 -18.24
CA VAL A 82 -5.71 -4.84 -19.60
C VAL A 82 -4.18 -4.71 -19.65
N LEU A 83 -3.60 -4.13 -18.59
CA LEU A 83 -2.17 -4.16 -18.23
C LEU A 83 -1.50 -5.53 -18.42
N SER A 84 -2.16 -6.47 -17.75
CA SER A 84 -1.60 -7.77 -17.38
C SER A 84 -1.89 -8.86 -18.40
N LEU A 85 -3.08 -8.87 -18.99
CA LEU A 85 -3.52 -9.94 -19.88
C LEU A 85 -2.60 -10.16 -21.09
N PRO A 86 -2.15 -9.13 -21.83
CA PRO A 86 -1.23 -9.35 -22.94
C PRO A 86 0.13 -9.88 -22.46
N ASN A 87 0.58 -9.52 -21.25
CA ASN A 87 1.78 -10.11 -20.66
C ASN A 87 1.64 -11.62 -20.43
N ILE A 88 0.44 -12.11 -20.09
CA ILE A 88 0.15 -13.56 -19.94
C ILE A 88 0.05 -14.24 -21.31
N ILE A 89 -0.69 -13.63 -22.24
CA ILE A 89 -1.00 -14.21 -23.55
C ILE A 89 0.26 -14.29 -24.42
N LEU A 90 1.09 -13.23 -24.42
CA LEU A 90 2.30 -13.12 -25.24
C LEU A 90 3.52 -13.81 -24.62
N THR A 91 3.38 -14.45 -23.45
CA THR A 91 4.35 -15.40 -22.90
C THR A 91 4.04 -16.79 -23.46
N ASN A 92 4.31 -16.97 -24.76
CA ASN A 92 4.00 -18.17 -25.53
C ASN A 92 5.22 -18.79 -26.22
N GLY A 93 6.43 -18.39 -25.83
CA GLY A 93 7.67 -19.03 -26.30
C GLY A 93 7.76 -20.49 -25.84
N GLN A 94 8.41 -21.34 -26.63
CA GLN A 94 8.66 -22.72 -26.23
C GLN A 94 9.68 -22.76 -25.08
N PRO A 95 9.32 -23.33 -23.92
CA PRO A 95 10.23 -23.44 -22.80
C PRO A 95 11.32 -24.50 -23.08
N THR A 96 12.58 -24.10 -22.94
CA THR A 96 13.76 -24.98 -23.02
C THR A 96 14.60 -24.82 -21.75
N MET A 97 15.43 -25.82 -21.42
CA MET A 97 16.30 -25.75 -20.23
C MET A 97 17.23 -24.52 -20.22
N GLU A 98 17.54 -23.95 -21.39
CA GLU A 98 18.39 -22.77 -21.53
C GLU A 98 17.65 -21.44 -21.36
N ASN A 99 16.38 -21.35 -21.79
CA ASN A 99 15.64 -20.10 -21.80
C ASN A 99 14.70 -19.93 -20.59
N ILE A 100 14.43 -21.01 -19.87
CA ILE A 100 13.36 -21.06 -18.87
C ILE A 100 13.63 -20.21 -17.63
N HIS A 101 14.90 -19.93 -17.34
CA HIS A 101 15.32 -19.07 -16.23
C HIS A 101 15.14 -17.56 -16.52
N ASP A 102 14.87 -17.19 -17.78
CA ASP A 102 14.66 -15.79 -18.18
C ASP A 102 13.26 -15.59 -18.77
N CYS A 103 12.37 -15.00 -17.96
CA CYS A 103 10.99 -14.72 -18.37
C CYS A 103 10.89 -13.84 -19.62
N MET A 104 11.90 -13.03 -19.95
CA MET A 104 11.90 -12.22 -21.17
C MET A 104 12.14 -13.08 -22.42
N LYS A 105 12.96 -14.13 -22.33
CA LYS A 105 13.18 -15.09 -23.43
C LYS A 105 11.98 -15.98 -23.71
N LEU A 106 11.06 -16.12 -22.74
CA LEU A 106 9.79 -16.84 -22.90
C LEU A 106 8.68 -16.01 -23.56
N LYS A 107 8.92 -14.72 -23.82
CA LYS A 107 7.98 -13.82 -24.49
C LYS A 107 8.30 -13.73 -25.98
N ASN A 108 7.26 -13.67 -26.81
CA ASN A 108 7.44 -13.33 -28.22
C ASN A 108 7.89 -11.85 -28.38
N PRO A 109 8.35 -11.43 -29.57
CA PRO A 109 8.87 -10.06 -29.77
C PRO A 109 7.87 -8.95 -29.41
N LEU A 110 6.58 -9.17 -29.66
CA LEU A 110 5.52 -8.23 -29.27
C LEU A 110 5.34 -8.20 -27.75
N GLY A 111 5.40 -9.36 -27.09
CA GLY A 111 5.31 -9.53 -25.64
C GLY A 111 6.46 -8.88 -24.91
N ALA A 112 7.68 -8.96 -25.43
CA ALA A 112 8.84 -8.28 -24.88
C ALA A 112 8.69 -6.75 -24.95
N LYS A 113 8.26 -6.21 -26.10
CA LYS A 113 7.97 -4.78 -26.26
C LYS A 113 6.83 -4.32 -25.35
N TRP A 114 5.75 -5.08 -25.26
CA TRP A 114 4.63 -4.80 -24.36
C TRP A 114 5.07 -4.81 -22.89
N HIS A 115 5.85 -5.81 -22.48
CA HIS A 115 6.37 -5.92 -21.13
C HIS A 115 7.22 -4.70 -20.74
N MET A 116 8.07 -4.25 -21.66
CA MET A 116 8.86 -3.04 -21.49
C MET A 116 7.96 -1.81 -21.35
N ALA A 117 6.99 -1.62 -22.26
CA ALA A 117 6.04 -0.51 -22.19
C ALA A 117 5.24 -0.48 -20.88
N VAL A 118 4.72 -1.63 -20.43
CA VAL A 118 4.02 -1.76 -19.15
C VAL A 118 4.94 -1.41 -17.99
N THR A 119 6.20 -1.86 -18.01
CA THR A 119 7.17 -1.51 -16.96
C THR A 119 7.45 0.00 -16.88
N TYR A 120 7.50 0.70 -18.01
CA TYR A 120 7.60 2.16 -18.03
C TYR A 120 6.34 2.81 -17.45
N VAL A 121 5.15 2.41 -17.91
CA VAL A 121 3.86 2.92 -17.42
C VAL A 121 3.74 2.73 -15.91
N ASP A 122 4.05 1.54 -15.42
CA ASP A 122 4.06 1.17 -14.02
C ASP A 122 5.04 2.02 -13.18
N SER A 123 6.22 2.32 -13.73
CA SER A 123 7.20 3.20 -13.07
C SER A 123 6.70 4.64 -12.98
N CYS A 124 6.12 5.17 -14.06
CA CYS A 124 5.50 6.50 -14.07
C CYS A 124 4.32 6.57 -13.10
N LEU A 125 3.48 5.53 -13.05
CA LEU A 125 2.35 5.40 -12.14
C LEU A 125 2.81 5.44 -10.67
N PHE A 126 3.87 4.70 -10.33
CA PHE A 126 4.45 4.73 -8.99
C PHE A 126 4.90 6.13 -8.59
N VAL A 127 5.65 6.83 -9.47
CA VAL A 127 6.11 8.20 -9.20
C VAL A 127 4.93 9.16 -9.04
N ALA A 128 3.91 9.07 -9.90
CA ALA A 128 2.71 9.89 -9.81
C ALA A 128 1.99 9.69 -8.47
N VAL A 129 1.81 8.44 -8.04
CA VAL A 129 1.16 8.12 -6.75
C VAL A 129 2.02 8.60 -5.57
N LEU A 130 3.35 8.44 -5.64
CA LEU A 130 4.27 8.95 -4.61
C LEU A 130 4.13 10.47 -4.43
N VAL A 131 4.10 11.23 -5.54
CA VAL A 131 3.93 12.69 -5.52
C VAL A 131 2.58 13.07 -4.92
N ILE A 132 1.49 12.41 -5.33
CA ILE A 132 0.15 12.64 -4.78
C ILE A 132 0.14 12.40 -3.27
N LEU A 133 0.71 11.27 -2.82
CA LEU A 133 0.72 10.87 -1.43
C LEU A 133 1.52 11.86 -0.56
N ILE A 134 2.71 12.29 -1.00
CA ILE A 134 3.51 13.32 -0.33
C ILE A 134 2.75 14.65 -0.30
N GLY A 135 2.16 15.07 -1.42
CA GLY A 135 1.39 16.31 -1.51
C GLY A 135 0.20 16.33 -0.56
N CYS A 136 -0.59 15.25 -0.54
CA CYS A 136 -1.71 15.08 0.40
C CYS A 136 -1.23 15.12 1.85
N TYR A 137 -0.12 14.45 2.17
CA TYR A 137 0.45 14.44 3.51
C TYR A 137 0.88 15.85 3.98
N ILE A 138 1.62 16.58 3.14
CA ILE A 138 2.07 17.95 3.44
C ILE A 138 0.87 18.87 3.61
N ALA A 139 -0.11 18.82 2.70
CA ALA A 139 -1.26 19.71 2.74
C ALA A 139 -2.15 19.46 3.97
N ILE A 140 -2.39 18.19 4.31
CA ILE A 140 -3.09 17.83 5.55
C ILE A 140 -2.32 18.34 6.77
N SER A 141 -1.02 18.06 6.84
CA SER A 141 -0.17 18.49 7.95
C SER A 141 -0.19 20.01 8.14
N ARG A 142 -0.07 20.78 7.07
CA ARG A 142 -0.16 22.26 7.10
C ARG A 142 -1.52 22.74 7.59
N TYR A 143 -2.62 22.16 7.08
CA TYR A 143 -3.97 22.51 7.50
C TYR A 143 -4.17 22.31 9.01
N ILE A 144 -3.66 21.19 9.55
CA ILE A 144 -3.71 20.88 10.97
C ILE A 144 -2.88 21.87 11.78
N HIS A 145 -1.63 22.13 11.38
CA HIS A 145 -0.76 23.07 12.07
C HIS A 145 -1.38 24.47 12.13
N LYS A 146 -1.97 24.95 11.02
CA LYS A 146 -2.69 26.22 10.95
C LYS A 146 -3.91 26.22 11.88
N SER A 147 -4.75 25.19 11.82
CA SER A 147 -5.96 25.09 12.66
C SER A 147 -5.64 24.97 14.16
N SER A 148 -4.54 24.31 14.53
CA SER A 148 -4.09 24.18 15.93
C SER A 148 -3.57 25.49 16.50
N ARG A 149 -2.96 26.36 15.67
CA ARG A 149 -2.55 27.70 16.10
C ARG A 149 -3.74 28.65 16.25
N GLN A 150 -4.83 28.38 15.53
CA GLN A 150 -6.01 29.25 15.48
C GLN A 150 -7.11 28.86 16.50
N PHE A 151 -7.08 27.65 17.06
CA PHE A 151 -8.02 27.19 18.10
C PHE A 151 -7.30 26.33 19.14
N ILE A 152 -6.97 26.91 20.30
CA ILE A 152 -6.29 26.26 21.45
C ILE A 152 -7.16 25.18 22.13
N SER A 153 -8.47 25.15 21.86
CA SER A 153 -9.36 24.12 22.40
C SER A 153 -10.18 23.52 21.27
N GLN A 154 -9.83 22.31 20.79
CA GLN A 154 -10.82 21.42 20.18
C GLN A 154 -10.33 19.96 19.95
N SER A 155 -10.85 19.08 20.81
CA SER A 155 -11.33 17.71 20.56
C SER A 155 -10.39 16.62 20.01
N SER A 156 -10.45 15.47 20.69
CA SER A 156 -9.89 14.16 20.30
C SER A 156 -10.23 13.68 18.87
N ARG A 157 -11.18 14.32 18.18
CA ARG A 157 -11.59 14.01 16.79
C ARG A 157 -10.57 14.52 15.75
N LYS A 158 -9.91 15.68 15.97
CA LYS A 158 -8.84 16.21 15.09
C LYS A 158 -7.55 15.38 15.17
N ARG A 159 -7.12 14.96 16.37
CA ARG A 159 -5.94 14.07 16.57
C ARG A 159 -6.07 12.69 15.91
N LYS A 160 -7.28 12.18 15.72
CA LYS A 160 -7.55 10.82 15.21
C LYS A 160 -7.52 10.72 13.68
N HIS A 161 -7.96 11.74 12.95
CA HIS A 161 -7.88 11.73 11.48
C HIS A 161 -6.41 11.71 11.00
N ASN A 162 -5.51 12.35 11.76
CA ASN A 162 -4.06 12.38 11.54
C ASN A 162 -3.35 11.03 11.68
N GLN A 163 -3.92 10.06 12.41
CA GLN A 163 -3.32 8.73 12.50
C GLN A 163 -3.54 7.95 11.20
N SER A 164 -4.70 8.10 10.56
CA SER A 164 -5.04 7.33 9.37
C SER A 164 -4.15 7.63 8.16
N ILE A 165 -3.82 8.90 7.90
CA ILE A 165 -2.90 9.25 6.79
C ILE A 165 -1.46 8.87 7.09
N ARG A 166 -0.99 9.03 8.34
CA ARG A 166 0.37 8.60 8.73
C ARG A 166 0.58 7.11 8.52
N VAL A 167 -0.45 6.30 8.80
CA VAL A 167 -0.41 4.85 8.55
C VAL A 167 -0.34 4.55 7.06
N VAL A 168 -1.16 5.20 6.22
CA VAL A 168 -1.11 5.02 4.75
C VAL A 168 0.25 5.39 4.18
N VAL A 169 0.82 6.53 4.61
CA VAL A 169 2.16 6.96 4.21
C VAL A 169 3.21 5.95 4.67
N ALA A 170 3.18 5.52 5.94
CA ALA A 170 4.13 4.56 6.47
C ALA A 170 4.08 3.23 5.70
N VAL A 171 2.89 2.67 5.46
CA VAL A 171 2.73 1.44 4.67
C VAL A 171 3.31 1.61 3.26
N PHE A 172 3.03 2.74 2.60
CA PHE A 172 3.56 2.98 1.26
C PHE A 172 5.09 3.01 1.22
N PHE A 173 5.70 3.75 2.14
CA PHE A 173 7.15 3.90 2.24
C PHE A 173 7.85 2.64 2.72
N THR A 174 7.20 1.80 3.54
CA THR A 174 7.76 0.53 3.98
C THR A 174 7.62 -0.55 2.90
N CYS A 175 6.46 -0.68 2.26
CA CYS A 175 6.19 -1.80 1.36
C CYS A 175 6.58 -1.56 -0.09
N PHE A 176 6.41 -0.34 -0.63
CA PHE A 176 6.54 -0.12 -2.08
C PHE A 176 7.78 0.68 -2.46
N LEU A 177 8.12 1.72 -1.68
CA LEU A 177 9.27 2.57 -1.99
C LEU A 177 10.60 1.81 -2.08
N PRO A 178 10.96 0.89 -1.15
CA PRO A 178 12.26 0.22 -1.20
C PRO A 178 12.42 -0.61 -2.47
N TYR A 179 11.35 -1.29 -2.89
CA TYR A 179 11.35 -2.08 -4.11
C TYR A 179 11.56 -1.24 -5.35
N HIS A 180 10.90 -0.09 -5.45
CA HIS A 180 11.01 0.79 -6.62
C HIS A 180 12.33 1.56 -6.66
N LEU A 181 12.91 1.90 -5.50
CA LEU A 181 14.26 2.46 -5.41
C LEU A 181 15.32 1.50 -5.94
N CYS A 182 15.13 0.19 -5.75
CA CYS A 182 15.97 -0.81 -6.40
C CYS A 182 15.59 -0.98 -7.88
N ARG A 183 14.32 -1.25 -8.21
CA ARG A 183 13.93 -1.66 -9.58
C ARG A 183 14.07 -0.55 -10.64
N ILE A 184 13.73 0.69 -10.33
CA ILE A 184 13.69 1.77 -11.33
C ILE A 184 15.09 2.04 -11.87
N PRO A 185 16.13 2.31 -11.05
CA PRO A 185 17.49 2.45 -11.55
C PRO A 185 17.92 1.25 -12.40
N PHE A 186 17.68 0.02 -11.94
CA PHE A 186 18.02 -1.19 -12.69
C PHE A 186 17.39 -1.29 -14.09
N THR A 187 16.17 -0.78 -14.24
CA THR A 187 15.46 -0.85 -15.52
C THR A 187 15.89 0.27 -16.48
N PHE A 188 16.25 1.44 -15.94
CA PHE A 188 16.56 2.65 -16.73
C PHE A 188 18.05 2.87 -16.96
N SER A 189 18.90 2.55 -15.98
CA SER A 189 20.32 2.38 -16.19
C SER A 189 20.54 0.90 -16.52
N HIS A 190 20.80 0.58 -17.79
CA HIS A 190 21.52 -0.65 -18.15
C HIS A 190 22.90 -0.59 -17.47
N LEU A 191 22.96 -0.91 -16.19
CA LEU A 191 24.15 -0.82 -15.35
C LEU A 191 24.95 -2.12 -15.45
N ASP A 192 25.08 -2.62 -16.68
CA ASP A 192 25.78 -3.87 -17.00
C ASP A 192 27.29 -3.66 -17.19
N ARG A 193 27.80 -2.43 -17.09
CA ARG A 193 29.21 -2.13 -17.39
C ARG A 193 30.02 -1.42 -16.31
N LEU A 194 29.42 -1.05 -15.17
CA LEU A 194 30.10 -0.22 -14.15
C LEU A 194 30.01 -0.75 -12.72
N LEU A 195 29.22 -1.79 -12.45
CA LEU A 195 29.12 -2.37 -11.11
C LEU A 195 29.96 -3.64 -11.02
N ASP A 196 30.73 -3.72 -9.94
CA ASP A 196 31.45 -4.92 -9.54
C ASP A 196 30.48 -6.09 -9.28
N GLU A 197 30.97 -7.32 -9.42
CA GLU A 197 30.18 -8.56 -9.23
C GLU A 197 29.56 -8.62 -7.82
N SER A 198 30.30 -8.13 -6.82
CA SER A 198 29.85 -8.04 -5.43
C SER A 198 28.66 -7.10 -5.26
N ALA A 199 28.67 -5.95 -5.94
CA ALA A 199 27.59 -4.97 -5.91
C ALA A 199 26.32 -5.52 -6.60
N HIS A 200 26.48 -6.25 -7.71
CA HIS A 200 25.37 -6.90 -8.40
C HIS A 200 24.66 -7.92 -7.50
N LYS A 201 25.43 -8.73 -6.78
CA LYS A 201 24.90 -9.73 -5.84
C LYS A 201 24.14 -9.08 -4.67
N ILE A 202 24.69 -8.02 -4.06
CA ILE A 202 24.01 -7.29 -2.98
C ILE A 202 22.69 -6.71 -3.46
N LEU A 203 22.69 -6.08 -4.63
CA LEU A 203 21.48 -5.45 -5.17
C LEU A 203 20.41 -6.48 -5.57
N TYR A 204 20.80 -7.65 -6.05
CA TYR A 204 19.88 -8.77 -6.27
C TYR A 204 19.18 -9.18 -4.97
N TYR A 205 19.93 -9.39 -3.88
CA TYR A 205 19.33 -9.72 -2.58
C TYR A 205 18.45 -8.59 -2.06
N CYS A 206 18.88 -7.32 -2.17
CA CYS A 206 18.05 -6.18 -1.81
C CYS A 206 16.74 -6.15 -2.60
N LYS A 207 16.78 -6.41 -3.92
CA LYS A 207 15.59 -6.51 -4.77
C LYS A 207 14.65 -7.61 -4.28
N GLU A 208 15.14 -8.82 -4.00
CA GLU A 208 14.30 -9.92 -3.55
C GLU A 208 13.71 -9.68 -2.15
N MET A 209 14.48 -9.11 -1.21
CA MET A 209 13.98 -8.74 0.11
C MET A 209 12.90 -7.65 0.04
N THR A 210 13.13 -6.62 -0.77
CA THR A 210 12.16 -5.54 -0.95
C THR A 210 10.91 -5.99 -1.72
N LEU A 211 11.05 -6.96 -2.64
CA LEU A 211 9.93 -7.62 -3.29
C LEU A 211 9.07 -8.39 -2.27
N PHE A 212 9.69 -9.15 -1.36
CA PHE A 212 8.98 -9.80 -0.26
C PHE A 212 8.26 -8.78 0.64
N LEU A 213 8.94 -7.68 0.99
CA LEU A 213 8.36 -6.62 1.80
C LEU A 213 7.12 -5.97 1.13
N SER A 214 7.12 -5.84 -0.19
CA SER A 214 5.95 -5.37 -0.95
C SER A 214 4.78 -6.34 -0.89
N ALA A 215 5.05 -7.65 -0.82
CA ALA A 215 4.02 -8.68 -0.69
C ALA A 215 3.31 -8.63 0.67
N CYS A 216 4.04 -8.24 1.72
CA CYS A 216 3.51 -8.05 3.06
C CYS A 216 2.50 -6.91 3.17
N ASN A 217 2.31 -6.08 2.13
CA ASN A 217 1.29 -5.03 2.11
C ASN A 217 -0.11 -5.56 2.47
N VAL A 218 -0.48 -6.76 1.97
CA VAL A 218 -1.77 -7.39 2.27
C VAL A 218 -1.95 -7.65 3.77
N CYS A 219 -0.86 -7.95 4.48
CA CYS A 219 -0.89 -8.16 5.93
C CYS A 219 -1.04 -6.84 6.71
N LEU A 220 -0.77 -5.69 6.08
CA LEU A 220 -0.90 -4.36 6.68
C LEU A 220 -2.26 -3.72 6.39
N ASP A 221 -3.06 -4.27 5.46
CA ASP A 221 -4.43 -3.83 5.21
C ASP A 221 -5.30 -3.80 6.48
N PRO A 222 -5.30 -4.81 7.37
CA PRO A 222 -6.04 -4.75 8.64
C PRO A 222 -5.64 -3.56 9.53
N ILE A 223 -4.37 -3.16 9.50
CA ILE A 223 -3.85 -1.99 10.24
C ILE A 223 -4.42 -0.72 9.61
N ILE A 224 -4.38 -0.60 8.28
CA ILE A 224 -5.02 0.49 7.56
C ILE A 224 -6.51 0.57 7.95
N TYR A 225 -7.27 -0.51 7.84
CA TYR A 225 -8.70 -0.53 8.20
C TYR A 225 -8.97 -0.22 9.67
N PHE A 226 -8.12 -0.70 10.58
CA PHE A 226 -8.23 -0.40 12.00
C PHE A 226 -8.11 1.09 12.29
N PHE A 227 -7.16 1.78 11.65
CA PHE A 227 -6.97 3.22 11.80
C PHE A 227 -7.94 4.05 10.94
N MET A 228 -8.50 3.48 9.87
CA MET A 228 -9.43 4.14 8.94
C MET A 228 -10.91 4.04 9.36
N CYS A 229 -11.35 2.92 9.94
CA CYS A 229 -12.76 2.62 10.19
C CYS A 229 -13.05 2.38 11.68
N ARG A 230 -13.58 3.39 12.37
CA ARG A 230 -13.97 3.30 13.80
C ARG A 230 -15.05 2.24 14.09
N SER A 231 -15.84 1.85 13.08
CA SER A 231 -16.83 0.76 13.19
C SER A 231 -16.19 -0.62 13.04
N PHE A 232 -15.05 -0.72 12.35
CA PHE A 232 -14.27 -1.95 12.22
C PHE A 232 -13.46 -2.20 13.49
N SER A 233 -12.71 -1.21 13.99
CA SER A 233 -11.99 -1.33 15.26
C SER A 233 -12.94 -1.67 16.41
N ARG A 234 -14.11 -0.99 16.50
CA ARG A 234 -15.13 -1.30 17.53
C ARG A 234 -15.71 -2.71 17.40
N ARG A 235 -15.94 -3.21 16.18
CA ARG A 235 -16.41 -4.58 15.97
C ARG A 235 -15.34 -5.62 16.31
N LEU A 236 -14.07 -5.35 15.98
CA LEU A 236 -12.95 -6.20 16.39
C LEU A 236 -12.81 -6.26 17.92
N PHE A 237 -12.80 -5.12 18.61
CA PHE A 237 -12.72 -5.09 20.08
C PHE A 237 -13.94 -5.72 20.77
N LYS A 238 -15.14 -5.57 20.20
CA LYS A 238 -16.34 -6.22 20.70
C LYS A 238 -16.30 -7.74 20.53
N LYS A 239 -15.62 -8.24 19.49
CA LYS A 239 -15.48 -9.68 19.20
C LYS A 239 -14.28 -10.32 19.90
N SER A 240 -13.24 -9.55 20.25
CA SER A 240 -12.02 -10.07 20.89
C SER A 240 -12.07 -10.08 22.42
N ASN A 241 -13.17 -9.66 23.06
CA ASN A 241 -13.30 -9.50 24.52
C ASN A 241 -12.19 -8.66 25.19
N ILE A 242 -11.39 -7.93 24.40
CA ILE A 242 -10.40 -6.96 24.88
C ILE A 242 -11.20 -5.70 25.19
N ARG A 243 -11.92 -5.74 26.32
CA ARG A 243 -12.51 -4.58 26.96
C ARG A 243 -11.35 -3.67 27.33
N THR A 244 -11.08 -2.69 26.47
CA THR A 244 -10.00 -1.73 26.71
C THR A 244 -10.21 -1.08 28.08
N ARG A 245 -9.25 -1.32 28.98
CA ARG A 245 -8.92 -0.58 30.22
C ARG A 245 -9.01 0.95 30.10
N SER A 246 -9.14 1.48 28.88
CA SER A 246 -9.45 2.89 28.61
C SER A 246 -10.88 3.31 28.99
N GLU A 247 -11.87 2.41 29.03
CA GLU A 247 -13.24 2.76 29.48
C GLU A 247 -13.34 2.75 31.01
N SER A 248 -12.67 1.81 31.69
CA SER A 248 -12.60 1.79 33.17
C SER A 248 -11.81 2.96 33.75
N ILE A 249 -10.73 3.39 33.09
CA ILE A 249 -9.99 4.61 33.52
C ILE A 249 -10.83 5.87 33.31
N ARG A 250 -11.67 5.93 32.26
CA ARG A 250 -12.57 7.08 32.04
C ARG A 250 -13.73 7.13 33.02
N SER A 251 -14.28 5.97 33.41
CA SER A 251 -15.31 5.91 34.45
C SER A 251 -14.74 6.24 35.83
N LEU A 252 -13.54 5.76 36.16
CA LEU A 252 -12.84 6.13 37.40
C LEU A 252 -12.48 7.62 37.44
N GLN A 253 -12.04 8.19 36.32
CA GLN A 253 -11.76 9.63 36.24
C GLN A 253 -13.02 10.50 36.21
N SER A 254 -14.18 10.00 35.76
CA SER A 254 -15.44 10.75 35.83
C SER A 254 -16.02 10.71 37.24
N VAL A 255 -15.99 9.55 37.90
CA VAL A 255 -16.45 9.38 39.30
C VAL A 255 -15.62 10.25 40.25
N ARG A 256 -14.28 10.24 40.11
CA ARG A 256 -13.39 11.10 40.90
C ARG A 256 -13.61 12.59 40.66
N ARG A 257 -14.07 12.98 39.46
CA ARG A 257 -14.33 14.40 39.12
C ARG A 257 -15.69 14.87 39.63
N SER A 258 -16.66 13.98 39.80
CA SER A 258 -17.93 14.25 40.47
C SER A 258 -17.76 14.34 41.99
N GLU A 259 -16.97 13.46 42.62
CA GLU A 259 -16.70 13.53 44.07
C GLU A 259 -15.97 14.81 44.47
N VAL A 260 -14.96 15.24 43.70
CA VAL A 260 -14.26 16.50 43.95
C VAL A 260 -15.17 17.72 43.77
N ARG A 261 -16.18 17.64 42.87
CA ARG A 261 -17.13 18.74 42.66
C ARG A 261 -18.15 18.84 43.80
N ILE A 262 -18.56 17.72 44.38
CA ILE A 262 -19.48 17.68 45.53
C ILE A 262 -18.77 18.20 46.80
N TYR A 263 -17.45 17.96 46.94
CA TYR A 263 -16.69 18.43 48.10
C TYR A 263 -16.56 19.97 48.14
N TYR A 264 -16.42 20.63 46.99
CA TYR A 264 -16.36 22.09 46.92
C TYR A 264 -17.70 22.77 47.19
N ASP A 265 -18.81 22.14 46.78
CA ASP A 265 -20.17 22.68 46.98
C ASP A 265 -20.63 22.63 48.46
N TYR A 266 -19.91 21.90 49.32
CA TYR A 266 -20.23 21.75 50.74
C TYR A 266 -19.33 22.58 51.68
N THR A 267 -18.22 23.14 51.17
CA THR A 267 -17.27 23.95 51.96
C THR A 267 -17.39 25.46 51.73
N ASP A 268 -18.30 25.90 50.85
CA ASP A 268 -18.59 27.32 50.57
C ASP A 268 -19.89 27.81 51.27
N VAL A 269 -20.14 27.37 52.51
CA VAL A 269 -21.14 27.96 53.44
C VAL A 269 -20.48 28.27 54.78
#